data_AF-A0A2E4SQV1-F1
#
_entry.id   AF-A0A2E4SQV1-F1
#
_cell.length_a   1.000
_cell.length_b   1.000
_cell.length_c   1.000
_cell.angle_alpha   90.00
_cell.angle_beta   90.00
_cell.angle_gamma   90.00
#
_symmetry.space_group_name_H-M   'P 1'
#
loop_
_entity.id
_entity.type
_entity.pdbx_description
1 polymer ?
#
loop_
_entity_poly.entity_id
_entity_poly.type
_entity_poly.pdbx_seq_one_letter_code
_entity_poly.pdbx_strand_id
1 'polypeptide(L)'
;KGIVLATGGGAVLSEDVRKALRHNGLVVYLHASIDMQMDRTRNSKNRPLLNTGANRREVLEQLMEEREPLYRQEADVIYETDGRSPQTAAREIAEEVRKLWQY
;
A
#
# COMPACT_ATOMS: atom_id res chain seq x y z
N LYS A 1 20.48 -8.80 0.94
CA LYS A 1 20.08 -8.50 2.34
C LYS A 1 19.95 -6.99 2.48
N GLY A 2 18.96 -6.50 3.22
CA GLY A 2 18.69 -5.05 3.37
C GLY A 2 17.96 -4.41 2.19
N ILE A 3 16.96 -5.10 1.63
CA ILE A 3 16.14 -4.55 0.54
C ILE A 3 14.88 -3.91 1.08
N VAL A 4 14.38 -2.89 0.37
CA VAL A 4 13.01 -2.39 0.51
C VAL A 4 12.27 -2.80 -0.76
N LEU A 5 11.13 -3.49 -0.61
CA LEU A 5 10.34 -4.00 -1.73
C LEU A 5 9.01 -3.25 -1.79
N ALA A 6 8.81 -2.46 -2.85
CA ALA A 6 7.48 -1.95 -3.18
C ALA A 6 6.69 -3.03 -3.92
N THR A 7 5.54 -3.45 -3.39
CA THR A 7 4.67 -4.42 -4.03
C THR A 7 3.72 -3.74 -5.02
N GLY A 8 3.17 -4.52 -5.96
CA GLY A 8 2.05 -4.05 -6.78
C GLY A 8 0.77 -4.01 -5.95
N GLY A 9 -0.14 -3.07 -6.21
CA GLY A 9 -1.39 -2.91 -5.45
C GLY A 9 -2.41 -4.06 -5.59
N GLY A 10 -2.10 -5.14 -6.33
CA GLY A 10 -2.88 -6.38 -6.36
C GLY A 10 -2.14 -7.57 -5.76
N ALA A 11 -0.91 -7.38 -5.28
CA ALA A 11 -0.05 -8.45 -4.77
C ALA A 11 -0.70 -9.22 -3.61
N VAL A 12 -1.41 -8.50 -2.74
CA VAL A 12 -2.14 -9.08 -1.60
C VAL A 12 -3.28 -9.99 -2.01
N LEU A 13 -3.74 -10.02 -3.26
CA LEU A 13 -4.79 -10.95 -3.68
C LEU A 13 -4.29 -12.41 -3.75
N SER A 14 -2.99 -12.60 -4.00
CA SER A 14 -2.37 -13.94 -4.00
C SER A 14 -2.03 -14.39 -2.59
N GLU A 15 -2.57 -15.53 -2.16
CA GLU A 15 -2.27 -16.11 -0.85
C GLU A 15 -0.79 -16.47 -0.69
N ASP A 16 -0.15 -16.97 -1.74
CA ASP A 16 1.27 -17.31 -1.73
C ASP A 16 2.14 -16.07 -1.54
N VAL A 17 1.76 -14.95 -2.16
CA VAL A 17 2.43 -13.67 -1.92
C VAL A 17 2.23 -13.20 -0.49
N ARG A 18 1.01 -13.29 0.06
CA ARG A 18 0.74 -12.96 1.48
C ARG A 18 1.60 -13.82 2.43
N LYS A 19 1.67 -15.14 2.20
CA LYS A 19 2.54 -16.05 2.97
C LYS A 19 4.01 -15.67 2.87
N ALA A 20 4.49 -15.34 1.66
CA ALA A 20 5.87 -14.94 1.44
C ALA A 20 6.19 -13.63 2.18
N LEU A 21 5.28 -12.65 2.15
CA LEU A 21 5.44 -11.39 2.88
C LEU A 21 5.58 -11.64 4.39
N ARG A 22 4.64 -12.38 4.99
CA ARG A 22 4.65 -12.71 6.43
C ARG A 22 5.93 -13.39 6.91
N HIS A 23 6.47 -14.31 6.11
CA HIS A 23 7.63 -15.11 6.54
C HIS A 23 8.98 -14.45 6.28
N ASN A 24 9.06 -13.47 5.38
CA ASN A 24 10.34 -12.94 4.89
C ASN A 24 10.63 -11.49 5.28
N GLY A 25 9.72 -10.81 5.98
CA GLY A 25 10.01 -9.50 6.54
C GLY A 25 8.81 -8.80 7.14
N LEU A 26 9.06 -7.58 7.62
CA LEU A 26 8.05 -6.65 8.12
C LEU A 26 7.29 -6.01 6.95
N VAL A 27 5.98 -6.04 7.03
CA VAL A 27 5.06 -5.50 6.03
C VAL A 27 4.52 -4.16 6.50
N VAL A 28 4.76 -3.11 5.70
CA VAL A 28 4.19 -1.78 5.93
C VAL A 28 3.07 -1.54 4.94
N TYR A 29 1.86 -1.31 5.43
CA TYR A 29 0.74 -0.83 4.63
C TYR A 29 0.71 0.70 4.61
N LEU A 30 0.88 1.28 3.42
CA LEU A 30 0.74 2.70 3.16
C LEU A 30 -0.72 3.03 2.85
N HIS A 31 -1.51 3.31 3.89
CA HIS A 31 -2.91 3.68 3.73
C HIS A 31 -3.03 5.10 3.17
N ALA A 32 -3.98 5.29 2.25
CA ALA A 32 -4.27 6.58 1.62
C ALA A 32 -5.77 6.67 1.37
N SER A 33 -6.38 7.82 1.66
CA SER A 33 -7.81 8.02 1.37
C SER A 33 -8.10 7.92 -0.13
N ILE A 34 -9.37 7.64 -0.46
CA ILE A 34 -9.85 7.64 -1.85
C ILE A 34 -9.56 8.98 -2.52
N ASP A 35 -9.69 10.10 -1.81
CA ASP A 35 -9.41 11.44 -2.34
C ASP A 35 -7.92 11.59 -2.71
N MET A 36 -7.02 11.14 -1.82
CA MET A 36 -5.58 11.17 -2.09
C MET A 36 -5.18 10.21 -3.23
N GLN A 37 -5.83 9.05 -3.32
CA GLN A 37 -5.63 8.11 -4.44
C GLN A 37 -6.14 8.69 -5.77
N MET A 38 -7.27 9.38 -5.77
CA MET A 38 -7.78 10.10 -6.94
C MET A 38 -6.78 11.16 -7.40
N ASP A 39 -6.24 11.94 -6.47
CA ASP A 39 -5.30 13.01 -6.77
C ASP A 39 -3.97 12.50 -7.33
N ARG A 40 -3.37 11.50 -6.68
CA ARG A 40 -2.09 10.90 -7.12
C ARG A 40 -2.21 10.17 -8.45
N THR A 41 -3.38 9.65 -8.77
CA THR A 41 -3.56 8.78 -9.94
C THR A 41 -4.24 9.48 -11.13
N ARG A 42 -4.77 10.70 -10.95
CA ARG A 42 -5.56 11.45 -11.95
C ARG A 42 -5.03 11.38 -13.39
N ASN A 43 -3.72 11.56 -13.56
CA ASN A 43 -3.07 11.64 -14.88
C ASN A 43 -2.31 10.35 -15.28
N SER A 44 -2.52 9.26 -14.55
CA SER A 44 -1.73 8.04 -14.69
C SER A 44 -2.26 7.13 -15.81
N LYS A 45 -1.49 7.02 -16.91
CA LYS A 45 -1.81 6.13 -18.04
C LYS A 45 -1.40 4.67 -17.83
N ASN A 46 -0.47 4.42 -16.90
CA ASN A 46 0.08 3.08 -16.61
C ASN A 46 -0.75 2.30 -15.56
N ARG A 47 -2.06 2.54 -15.49
CA ARG A 47 -2.97 1.92 -14.51
C ARG A 47 -4.17 1.30 -15.23
N PRO A 48 -4.03 0.09 -15.79
CA PRO A 48 -5.08 -0.53 -16.62
C PRO A 48 -6.44 -0.60 -15.92
N LEU A 49 -6.46 -0.95 -14.63
CA LEU A 49 -7.70 -1.02 -13.83
C LEU A 49 -8.43 0.31 -13.71
N LEU A 50 -7.72 1.45 -13.76
CA LEU A 50 -8.31 2.77 -13.60
C LEU A 50 -8.56 3.49 -14.93
N ASN A 51 -8.22 2.85 -16.05
CA ASN A 51 -8.27 3.42 -17.40
C ASN A 51 -9.25 2.64 -18.29
N THR A 52 -10.34 2.14 -17.71
CA THR A 52 -11.37 1.34 -18.37
C THR A 52 -12.51 2.18 -18.97
N GLY A 53 -12.50 3.50 -18.76
CA GLY A 53 -13.60 4.40 -19.11
C GLY A 53 -14.72 4.48 -18.06
N ALA A 54 -14.67 3.64 -17.03
CA ALA A 54 -15.55 3.71 -15.86
C ALA A 54 -15.22 4.90 -14.95
N ASN A 55 -16.13 5.23 -14.03
CA ASN A 55 -15.88 6.24 -13.01
C ASN A 55 -14.70 5.81 -12.13
N ARG A 56 -13.60 6.56 -12.21
CA ARG A 56 -12.35 6.26 -11.51
C ARG A 56 -12.53 6.16 -10.00
N ARG A 57 -13.40 7.00 -9.42
CA ARG A 57 -13.64 7.01 -7.97
C ARG A 57 -14.30 5.71 -7.52
N GLU A 58 -15.37 5.31 -8.21
CA GLU A 58 -16.09 4.06 -7.93
C GLU A 58 -15.15 2.86 -8.03
N VAL A 59 -14.27 2.82 -9.04
CA VAL A 59 -13.28 1.75 -9.17
C VAL A 59 -12.33 1.75 -7.97
N LEU A 60 -11.81 2.90 -7.54
CA LEU A 60 -10.93 2.95 -6.37
C LEU A 60 -11.65 2.51 -5.08
N GLU A 61 -12.91 2.91 -4.90
CA GLU A 61 -13.74 2.52 -3.76
C GLU A 61 -13.96 1.00 -3.73
N GLN A 62 -14.32 0.38 -4.86
CA GLN A 62 -14.48 -1.07 -4.98
C GLN A 62 -13.17 -1.81 -4.71
N LEU A 63 -12.06 -1.34 -5.28
CA LEU A 63 -10.74 -1.93 -5.05
C LEU A 63 -10.32 -1.84 -3.58
N MET A 64 -10.66 -0.74 -2.92
CA MET A 64 -10.36 -0.56 -1.50
C MET A 64 -11.24 -1.46 -0.64
N GLU A 65 -12.54 -1.56 -0.91
CA GLU A 65 -13.45 -2.48 -0.20
C GLU A 65 -12.96 -3.93 -0.27
N GLU A 66 -12.52 -4.39 -1.44
CA GLU A 66 -11.98 -5.74 -1.64
C GLU A 66 -10.64 -5.96 -0.92
N ARG A 67 -9.72 -4.98 -0.98
CA ARG A 67 -8.31 -5.19 -0.63
C ARG A 67 -7.93 -4.70 0.75
N GLU A 68 -8.66 -3.74 1.31
CA GLU A 68 -8.39 -3.15 2.63
C GLU A 68 -8.30 -4.20 3.74
N PRO A 69 -9.23 -5.18 3.85
CA PRO A 69 -9.12 -6.22 4.87
C PRO A 69 -7.82 -7.04 4.75
N LEU A 70 -7.40 -7.33 3.53
CA LEU A 70 -6.16 -8.06 3.26
C LEU A 70 -4.94 -7.22 3.61
N TYR A 71 -4.90 -5.95 3.20
CA TYR A 71 -3.80 -5.05 3.56
C TYR A 71 -3.62 -4.95 5.07
N ARG A 72 -4.72 -4.76 5.82
CA ARG A 72 -4.68 -4.67 7.28
C ARG A 72 -4.29 -6.00 7.94
N GLN A 73 -4.73 -7.13 7.38
CA GLN A 73 -4.38 -8.45 7.89
C GLN A 73 -2.88 -8.77 7.70
N GLU A 74 -2.27 -8.30 6.61
CA GLU A 74 -0.85 -8.57 6.33
C GLU A 74 0.10 -7.56 6.96
N ALA A 75 -0.38 -6.39 7.38
CA ALA A 75 0.47 -5.30 7.85
C ALA A 75 0.91 -5.48 9.31
N ASP A 76 2.22 -5.38 9.54
CA ASP A 76 2.77 -5.16 10.88
C ASP A 76 2.67 -3.69 11.29
N VAL A 77 2.77 -2.79 10.30
CA VAL A 77 2.65 -1.33 10.47
C VAL A 77 1.66 -0.80 9.44
N ILE A 78 0.68 -0.04 9.91
CA ILE A 78 -0.25 0.71 9.04
C ILE A 78 0.10 2.18 9.18
N TYR A 79 0.53 2.81 8.08
CA TYR A 79 0.94 4.19 8.05
C TYR A 79 0.00 5.03 7.18
N GLU A 80 -0.58 6.06 7.77
CA GLU A 80 -1.46 7.03 7.11
C GLU A 80 -0.65 8.04 6.27
N THR A 81 -0.79 8.00 4.95
CA THR A 81 0.03 8.82 4.03
C THR A 81 -0.58 10.16 3.65
N ASP A 82 -1.80 10.45 4.10
CA ASP A 82 -2.53 11.66 3.75
C ASP A 82 -1.84 12.91 4.32
N GLY A 83 -1.65 13.94 3.49
CA GLY A 83 -0.96 15.17 3.87
C GLY A 83 0.55 15.02 4.15
N ARG A 84 1.14 13.84 3.93
CA ARG A 84 2.57 13.57 4.15
C ARG A 84 3.35 13.59 2.84
N SER A 85 4.53 14.21 2.88
CA SER A 85 5.48 14.07 1.77
C SER A 85 6.11 12.67 1.80
N PRO A 86 6.56 12.13 0.65
CA PRO A 86 7.24 10.84 0.61
C PRO A 86 8.47 10.77 1.54
N GLN A 87 9.22 11.87 1.65
CA GLN A 87 10.42 11.95 2.52
C GLN A 87 10.05 11.86 4.00
N THR A 88 9.01 12.59 4.42
CA THR A 88 8.53 12.53 5.81
C THR A 88 8.00 11.15 6.14
N ALA A 89 7.17 10.58 5.26
CA ALA A 89 6.63 9.24 5.43
C ALA A 89 7.74 8.18 5.55
N ALA A 90 8.70 8.19 4.63
CA ALA A 90 9.83 7.25 4.66
C ALA A 90 10.65 7.36 5.96
N ARG A 91 10.89 8.58 6.46
CA ARG A 91 11.62 8.80 7.72
C ARG A 91 10.85 8.24 8.92
N GLU A 92 9.57 8.60 9.04
CA GLU A 92 8.72 8.17 10.16
C GLU A 92 8.55 6.64 10.17
N ILE A 93 8.29 6.04 9.01
CA ILE A 93 8.22 4.57 8.87
C ILE A 93 9.56 3.92 9.23
N ALA A 94 10.69 4.46 8.77
CA ALA A 94 12.00 3.89 9.11
C ALA A 94 12.29 3.93 10.61
N GLU A 95 11.85 4.97 11.32
CA GLU A 95 11.95 5.05 12.77
C GLU A 95 11.06 4.03 13.48
N GLU A 96 9.85 3.80 12.99
CA GLU A 96 8.92 2.79 13.53
C GLU A 96 9.43 1.37 13.27
N VAL A 97 9.84 1.07 12.05
CA VAL A 97 10.41 -0.21 11.65
C VAL A 97 11.65 -0.55 12.49
N ARG A 98 12.55 0.41 12.77
CA ARG A 98 13.71 0.17 13.64
C ARG A 98 13.35 -0.26 15.06
N LYS A 99 12.21 0.18 15.59
CA LYS A 99 11.76 -0.19 16.94
C LYS A 99 11.24 -1.62 16.98
N LEU A 100 10.55 -2.04 15.92
CA LEU A 100 9.94 -3.37 15.78
C LEU A 100 10.96 -4.42 15.31
N TRP A 101 11.91 -4.01 14.47
CA TRP A 101 12.94 -4.87 13.90
C TRP A 101 14.17 -4.91 14.82
N GLN A 102 14.04 -5.59 15.95
CA GLN A 102 15.14 -5.83 16.88
C GLN A 102 15.80 -7.19 16.60
N TYR A 103 16.75 -7.20 15.66
CA TYR A 103 17.75 -8.27 15.46
C TYR A 103 19.06 -7.65 14.99
#